data_AF-A0A7S0H659-F1
#
_entry.id   AF-A0A7S0H659-F1
#
_cell.length_a   1.000
_cell.length_b   1.000
_cell.length_c   1.000
_cell.angle_alpha   90.00
_cell.angle_beta   90.00
_cell.angle_gamma   90.00
#
_symmetry.space_group_name_H-M   'P 1'
#
loop_
_entity.id
_entity.type
_entity.pdbx_description
1 polymer ?
#
loop_
_entity_poly.entity_id
_entity_poly.type
_entity_poly.pdbx_seq_one_letter_code
_entity_poly.pdbx_strand_id
1 'polypeptide(L)'
;MSIFKRTHRYPRSANILKSSIPTGRSIYRFVALDLDGTTLNTKHQLSKRNIAAIRSMVEKGVGVAIATGRSMSGIYEHLETLQLPYPIPVLCLNGALALKGTCDGKTQPLFTDPVPKDLVSQVVSLGQETGDMIQFYVDDKVYALPLNEEHQVLMKRYQVLTGHPQTQLRDVKELKSIGQPAKILLLTNDADGLMEKAKNRFGNKLHLVRGSPEPFFVEFLQKGVCKGTGLLKLCQVEKIDPSSIVAFGDGDNDMEFLQNAGFGIAMKNAREVTKDKADMVLPYTNDQDGVGRQIEDMLSEGSLVGCDNLDNGHSLEVSKRTEFEHKTAMMK
;
A
#
# COMPACT_ATOMS: atom_id res chain seq x y z
N MET A 1 -22.97 19.59 -16.48
CA MET A 1 -24.06 18.59 -16.36
C MET A 1 -23.80 17.48 -17.35
N SER A 2 -23.24 16.36 -16.90
CA SER A 2 -23.28 15.09 -17.64
C SER A 2 -23.28 13.98 -16.58
N ILE A 3 -24.44 13.35 -16.46
CA ILE A 3 -24.77 12.33 -15.48
C ILE A 3 -24.33 11.00 -16.08
N PHE A 4 -23.25 10.41 -15.56
CA PHE A 4 -22.94 9.02 -15.85
C PHE A 4 -23.98 8.14 -15.13
N LYS A 5 -24.93 7.60 -15.92
CA LYS A 5 -25.90 6.62 -15.48
C LYS A 5 -25.17 5.33 -15.08
N ARG A 6 -25.35 4.94 -13.81
CA ARG A 6 -25.00 3.61 -13.27
C ARG A 6 -25.76 2.52 -14.02
N THR A 7 -25.06 1.53 -14.57
CA THR A 7 -25.67 0.26 -15.00
C THR A 7 -25.56 -0.77 -13.86
N HIS A 8 -26.72 -1.09 -13.28
CA HIS A 8 -27.12 -2.33 -12.60
C HIS A 8 -26.08 -3.06 -11.73
N ARG A 9 -26.03 -2.73 -10.43
CA ARG A 9 -25.58 -3.67 -9.38
C ARG A 9 -26.79 -4.52 -8.94
N TYR A 10 -26.64 -5.85 -8.97
CA TYR A 10 -27.61 -6.76 -8.35
C TYR A 10 -27.69 -6.52 -6.83
N PRO A 11 -28.88 -6.63 -6.21
CA PRO A 11 -29.05 -6.44 -4.78
C PRO A 11 -28.38 -7.60 -4.00
N ARG A 12 -27.59 -7.27 -2.98
CA ARG A 12 -26.93 -8.24 -2.09
C ARG A 12 -27.91 -8.66 -0.99
N SER A 13 -28.46 -9.87 -1.07
CA SER A 13 -29.20 -10.51 0.02
C SER A 13 -28.25 -11.09 1.06
N ALA A 14 -28.54 -10.85 2.33
CA ALA A 14 -27.82 -11.38 3.50
C ALA A 14 -28.06 -12.90 3.67
N ASN A 15 -27.07 -13.57 4.25
CA ASN A 15 -27.06 -14.97 4.72
C ASN A 15 -27.07 -16.08 3.67
N ILE A 16 -25.91 -16.35 3.05
CA ILE A 16 -25.50 -17.69 2.60
C ILE A 16 -23.97 -17.79 2.78
N LEU A 17 -23.48 -18.88 3.37
CA LEU A 17 -22.06 -19.28 3.34
C LEU A 17 -21.59 -19.32 1.87
N LYS A 18 -20.87 -18.28 1.42
CA LYS A 18 -20.38 -18.18 0.04
C LYS A 18 -19.03 -18.88 -0.09
N SER A 19 -19.05 -20.18 -0.37
CA SER A 19 -17.85 -20.98 -0.68
C SER A 19 -17.63 -21.16 -2.18
N SER A 20 -18.10 -20.24 -3.04
CA SER A 20 -17.77 -20.25 -4.46
C SER A 20 -18.06 -18.91 -5.13
N ILE A 21 -17.19 -18.52 -6.06
CA ILE A 21 -17.32 -17.35 -6.93
C ILE A 21 -18.53 -17.57 -7.87
N PRO A 22 -19.42 -16.57 -8.08
CA PRO A 22 -20.59 -16.71 -8.95
C PRO A 22 -20.23 -17.14 -10.38
N THR A 23 -21.09 -17.97 -10.97
CA THR A 23 -20.92 -18.72 -12.23
C THR A 23 -20.98 -17.90 -13.54
N GLY A 24 -20.58 -16.63 -13.50
CA GLY A 24 -20.14 -15.89 -14.68
C GLY A 24 -18.73 -15.39 -14.38
N ARG A 25 -17.68 -16.01 -14.94
CA ARG A 25 -16.28 -15.71 -14.57
C ARG A 25 -15.95 -14.26 -14.86
N SER A 26 -15.99 -13.42 -13.83
CA SER A 26 -15.31 -12.12 -13.85
C SER A 26 -13.83 -12.38 -14.07
N ILE A 27 -13.26 -11.75 -15.09
CA ILE A 27 -11.83 -11.83 -15.41
C ILE A 27 -11.15 -10.63 -14.77
N TYR A 28 -10.25 -10.88 -13.84
CA TYR A 28 -9.41 -9.87 -13.22
C TYR A 28 -8.03 -9.85 -13.88
N ARG A 29 -7.41 -8.67 -13.93
CA ARG A 29 -6.14 -8.43 -14.63
C ARG A 29 -5.06 -7.81 -13.77
N PHE A 30 -5.41 -7.46 -12.55
CA PHE A 30 -4.55 -6.71 -11.66
C PHE A 30 -4.77 -7.17 -10.22
N VAL A 31 -3.70 -7.27 -9.44
CA VAL A 31 -3.76 -7.60 -8.02
C VAL A 31 -3.14 -6.48 -7.19
N ALA A 32 -3.90 -5.98 -6.22
CA ALA A 32 -3.44 -4.99 -5.26
C ALA A 32 -3.25 -5.66 -3.89
N LEU A 33 -2.03 -5.62 -3.37
CA LEU A 33 -1.62 -6.37 -2.19
C LEU A 33 -1.34 -5.44 -1.02
N ASP A 34 -2.07 -5.60 0.08
CA ASP A 34 -1.56 -5.16 1.38
C ASP A 34 -0.36 -6.02 1.84
N LEU A 35 0.49 -5.46 2.69
CA LEU A 35 1.69 -6.12 3.21
C LEU A 35 1.49 -6.74 4.58
N ASP A 36 1.47 -5.92 5.63
CA ASP A 36 1.51 -6.38 7.03
C ASP A 36 0.20 -7.04 7.44
N GLY A 37 0.25 -8.32 7.82
CA GLY A 37 -0.98 -9.07 8.13
C GLY A 37 -1.66 -9.68 6.89
N THR A 38 -1.16 -9.38 5.69
CA THR A 38 -1.69 -9.89 4.43
C THR A 38 -0.67 -10.70 3.63
N THR A 39 0.23 -10.03 2.92
CA THR A 39 1.24 -10.68 2.06
C THR A 39 2.49 -11.08 2.86
N LEU A 40 2.79 -10.34 3.94
CA LEU A 40 3.86 -10.65 4.88
C LEU A 40 3.32 -11.50 6.03
N ASN A 41 4.11 -12.48 6.46
CA ASN A 41 3.83 -13.26 7.65
C ASN A 41 4.03 -12.43 8.94
N THR A 42 3.76 -13.00 10.12
CA THR A 42 3.94 -12.34 11.42
C THR A 42 5.37 -11.94 11.76
N LYS A 43 6.36 -12.42 10.98
CA LYS A 43 7.77 -12.01 11.05
C LYS A 43 8.13 -10.90 10.05
N HIS A 44 7.13 -10.30 9.40
CA HIS A 44 7.29 -9.31 8.33
C HIS A 44 8.09 -9.80 7.12
N GLN A 45 8.04 -11.10 6.86
CA GLN A 45 8.76 -11.76 5.76
C GLN A 45 7.79 -12.29 4.71
N LEU A 46 8.26 -12.31 3.45
CA LEU A 46 7.57 -12.99 2.35
C LEU A 46 7.88 -14.49 2.40
N SER A 47 6.84 -15.33 2.36
CA SER A 47 7.04 -16.77 2.25
C SER A 47 7.45 -17.18 0.83
N LYS A 48 8.12 -18.33 0.70
CA LYS A 48 8.50 -18.87 -0.61
C LYS A 48 7.28 -19.07 -1.54
N ARG A 49 6.13 -19.44 -0.97
CA ARG A 49 4.90 -19.65 -1.73
C ARG A 49 4.32 -18.32 -2.23
N ASN A 50 4.22 -17.30 -1.38
CA ASN A 50 3.76 -15.97 -1.80
C ASN A 50 4.66 -15.41 -2.90
N ILE A 51 6.00 -15.53 -2.77
CA ILE A 51 6.95 -15.09 -3.80
C ILE A 51 6.69 -15.82 -5.13
N ALA A 52 6.60 -17.15 -5.09
CA ALA A 52 6.40 -17.96 -6.30
C ALA A 52 5.06 -17.65 -6.98
N ALA A 53 3.98 -17.53 -6.21
CA ALA A 53 2.64 -17.25 -6.73
C ALA A 53 2.56 -15.85 -7.36
N ILE A 54 3.08 -14.82 -6.68
CA ILE A 54 3.10 -13.44 -7.21
C ILE A 54 3.94 -13.37 -8.48
N ARG A 55 5.12 -14.00 -8.51
CA ARG A 55 5.97 -14.06 -9.72
C ARG A 55 5.25 -14.77 -10.86
N SER A 56 4.67 -15.94 -10.61
CA SER A 56 3.96 -16.71 -11.65
C SER A 56 2.78 -15.95 -12.23
N MET A 57 2.04 -15.22 -11.39
CA MET A 57 0.97 -14.34 -11.83
C MET A 57 1.49 -13.23 -12.75
N VAL A 58 2.58 -12.56 -12.36
CA VAL A 58 3.18 -11.48 -13.15
C VAL A 58 3.79 -12.00 -14.45
N GLU A 59 4.42 -13.17 -14.45
CA GLU A 59 4.91 -13.86 -15.66
C GLU A 59 3.79 -14.16 -16.65
N LYS A 60 2.56 -14.35 -16.16
CA LYS A 60 1.35 -14.52 -17.00
C LYS A 60 0.74 -13.20 -17.47
N GLY A 61 1.40 -12.06 -17.23
CA GLY A 61 1.01 -10.72 -17.69
C GLY A 61 -0.04 -10.03 -16.80
N VAL A 62 -0.27 -10.53 -15.58
CA VAL A 62 -1.19 -9.90 -14.61
C VAL A 62 -0.45 -8.77 -13.90
N GLY A 63 -1.04 -7.58 -13.86
CA GLY A 63 -0.46 -6.44 -13.17
C GLY A 63 -0.49 -6.59 -11.66
N VAL A 64 0.43 -5.93 -10.97
CA VAL A 64 0.53 -5.96 -9.50
C VAL A 64 0.82 -4.58 -8.94
N ALA A 65 0.18 -4.25 -7.83
CA ALA A 65 0.51 -3.09 -7.00
C ALA A 65 0.60 -3.48 -5.53
N ILE A 66 1.41 -2.74 -4.79
CA ILE A 66 1.47 -2.82 -3.33
C ILE A 66 0.67 -1.66 -2.74
N ALA A 67 -0.09 -1.90 -1.67
CA ALA A 67 -0.86 -0.88 -0.95
C ALA A 67 -0.64 -0.98 0.57
N THR A 68 0.13 -0.07 1.15
CA THR A 68 0.63 -0.18 2.53
C THR A 68 0.59 1.15 3.32
N GLY A 69 0.57 1.04 4.64
CA GLY A 69 0.78 2.16 5.56
C GLY A 69 2.25 2.62 5.64
N ARG A 70 3.18 1.77 5.20
CA ARG A 70 4.63 2.04 5.18
C ARG A 70 4.97 3.14 4.17
N SER A 71 6.16 3.72 4.32
CA SER A 71 6.78 4.54 3.28
C SER A 71 7.47 3.64 2.24
N MET A 72 7.83 4.23 1.10
CA MET A 72 8.54 3.52 0.03
C MET A 72 9.86 2.92 0.51
N SER A 73 10.61 3.66 1.33
CA SER A 73 11.83 3.17 1.98
C SER A 73 11.64 1.93 2.83
N GLY A 74 10.45 1.69 3.35
CA GLY A 74 10.10 0.55 4.21
C GLY A 74 9.81 -0.76 3.51
N ILE A 75 9.86 -0.76 2.18
CA ILE A 75 9.48 -1.92 1.37
C ILE A 75 10.54 -2.31 0.34
N TYR A 76 11.66 -1.59 0.24
CA TYR A 76 12.69 -1.89 -0.77
C TYR A 76 13.24 -3.32 -0.65
N GLU A 77 13.46 -3.81 0.57
CA GLU A 77 13.90 -5.21 0.81
C GLU A 77 12.84 -6.23 0.37
N HIS A 78 11.55 -5.91 0.54
CA HIS A 78 10.45 -6.76 0.07
C HIS A 78 10.37 -6.77 -1.46
N LEU A 79 10.56 -5.61 -2.10
CA LEU A 79 10.69 -5.54 -3.56
C LEU A 79 11.90 -6.35 -4.04
N GLU A 80 13.07 -6.16 -3.43
CA GLU A 80 14.26 -6.95 -3.77
C GLU A 80 14.02 -8.46 -3.64
N THR A 81 13.29 -8.88 -2.61
CA THR A 81 12.90 -10.28 -2.42
C THR A 81 11.93 -10.76 -3.51
N LEU A 82 10.95 -9.95 -3.89
CA LEU A 82 9.98 -10.32 -4.93
C LEU A 82 10.57 -10.38 -6.34
N GLN A 83 11.63 -9.61 -6.65
CA GLN A 83 12.30 -9.56 -7.96
C GLN A 83 11.32 -9.48 -9.15
N LEU A 84 10.33 -8.59 -9.06
CA LEU A 84 9.36 -8.41 -10.13
C LEU A 84 9.96 -7.60 -11.29
N PRO A 85 9.38 -7.68 -12.51
CA PRO A 85 9.61 -6.69 -13.55
C PRO A 85 9.26 -5.29 -13.01
N TYR A 86 10.28 -4.45 -12.87
CA TYR A 86 10.16 -3.10 -12.34
C TYR A 86 10.06 -2.04 -13.45
N PRO A 87 9.51 -0.85 -13.16
CA PRO A 87 8.91 -0.44 -11.88
C PRO A 87 7.46 -0.94 -11.69
N ILE A 88 7.03 -1.12 -10.44
CA ILE A 88 5.64 -1.44 -10.11
C ILE A 88 4.96 -0.27 -9.38
N PRO A 89 3.63 -0.11 -9.48
CA PRO A 89 2.90 0.84 -8.65
C PRO A 89 2.92 0.46 -7.16
N VAL A 90 3.17 1.46 -6.32
CA VAL A 90 3.17 1.34 -4.86
C VAL A 90 2.35 2.49 -4.28
N LEU A 91 1.28 2.15 -3.58
CA LEU A 91 0.47 3.05 -2.79
C LEU A 91 0.96 3.00 -1.33
N CYS A 92 1.64 4.07 -0.91
CA CYS A 92 2.25 4.22 0.40
C CYS A 92 1.38 5.07 1.34
N LEU A 93 1.81 5.15 2.61
CA LEU A 93 1.29 6.11 3.59
C LEU A 93 -0.24 6.09 3.72
N ASN A 94 -0.83 4.89 3.76
CA ASN A 94 -2.28 4.69 3.85
C ASN A 94 -3.07 5.36 2.71
N GLY A 95 -2.47 5.47 1.53
CA GLY A 95 -3.11 6.05 0.35
C GLY A 95 -2.74 7.50 0.05
N ALA A 96 -1.91 8.14 0.88
CA ALA A 96 -1.54 9.55 0.68
C ALA A 96 -0.52 9.77 -0.44
N LEU A 97 0.19 8.72 -0.85
CA LEU A 97 1.28 8.81 -1.82
C LEU A 97 1.25 7.60 -2.72
N ALA A 98 1.33 7.80 -4.03
CA ALA A 98 1.61 6.73 -4.97
C ALA A 98 2.86 7.03 -5.80
N LEU A 99 3.69 6.01 -5.96
CA LEU A 99 4.91 6.03 -6.74
C LEU A 99 4.95 4.80 -7.65
N LYS A 100 5.74 4.87 -8.72
CA LYS A 100 6.34 3.71 -9.36
C LYS A 100 7.68 3.46 -8.70
N GLY A 101 7.87 2.27 -8.17
CA GLY A 101 9.06 1.90 -7.39
C GLY A 101 9.82 0.73 -7.99
N THR A 102 11.13 0.73 -7.78
CA THR A 102 12.04 -0.36 -8.10
C THR A 102 12.70 -0.90 -6.83
N CYS A 103 13.31 -2.08 -6.90
CA CYS A 103 14.09 -2.61 -5.77
C CYS A 103 15.41 -1.85 -5.54
N ASP A 104 15.98 -1.17 -6.55
CA ASP A 104 17.22 -0.39 -6.43
C ASP A 104 17.01 1.04 -5.89
N GLY A 105 15.84 1.33 -5.35
CA GLY A 105 15.55 2.61 -4.69
C GLY A 105 15.10 3.73 -5.65
N LYS A 106 14.95 3.47 -6.95
CA LYS A 106 14.46 4.46 -7.91
C LYS A 106 12.95 4.58 -7.80
N THR A 107 12.47 5.82 -7.79
CA THR A 107 11.06 6.15 -7.68
C THR A 107 10.65 7.14 -8.77
N GLN A 108 9.41 7.01 -9.23
CA GLN A 108 8.74 8.00 -10.06
C GLN A 108 7.40 8.35 -9.39
N PRO A 109 7.14 9.62 -9.04
CA PRO A 109 5.88 9.99 -8.41
C PRO A 109 4.70 9.89 -9.36
N LEU A 110 3.58 9.37 -8.84
CA LEU A 110 2.28 9.32 -9.53
C LEU A 110 1.34 10.39 -8.96
N PHE A 111 1.17 10.43 -7.64
CA PHE A 111 0.45 11.51 -6.95
C PHE A 111 0.84 11.58 -5.47
N THR A 112 0.58 12.74 -4.86
CA THR A 112 0.71 12.96 -3.41
C THR A 112 -0.49 13.79 -2.93
N ASP A 113 -1.10 13.40 -1.81
CA ASP A 113 -2.12 14.15 -1.07
C ASP A 113 -1.53 14.72 0.22
N PRO A 114 -0.94 15.93 0.18
CA PRO A 114 -0.26 16.51 1.32
C PRO A 114 -1.22 16.98 2.42
N VAL A 115 -0.77 16.93 3.67
CA VAL A 115 -1.40 17.61 4.80
C VAL A 115 -1.36 19.13 4.55
N PRO A 116 -2.49 19.86 4.58
CA PRO A 116 -2.56 21.29 4.28
C PRO A 116 -1.58 22.11 5.11
N LYS A 117 -0.91 23.10 4.49
CA LYS A 117 0.22 23.83 5.09
C LYS A 117 -0.13 24.48 6.43
N ASP A 118 -1.33 25.03 6.55
CA ASP A 118 -1.85 25.64 7.78
C ASP A 118 -2.07 24.60 8.90
N LEU A 119 -2.46 23.38 8.52
CA LEU A 119 -2.63 22.26 9.46
C LEU A 119 -1.30 21.64 9.86
N VAL A 120 -0.28 21.63 8.98
CA VAL A 120 1.08 21.19 9.34
C VAL A 120 1.59 21.97 10.55
N SER A 121 1.53 23.30 10.51
CA SER A 121 1.97 24.13 11.64
C SER A 121 1.17 23.86 12.92
N GLN A 122 -0.14 23.61 12.81
CA GLN A 122 -0.97 23.30 13.98
C GLN A 122 -0.67 21.93 14.59
N VAL A 123 -0.39 20.92 13.77
CA VAL A 123 0.03 19.59 14.26
C VAL A 123 1.41 19.70 14.92
N VAL A 124 2.31 20.51 14.38
CA VAL A 124 3.60 20.78 15.00
C VAL A 124 3.44 21.44 16.36
N SER A 125 2.56 22.44 16.47
CA SER A 125 2.24 23.05 17.77
C SER A 125 1.68 22.03 18.75
N LEU A 126 0.78 21.12 18.31
CA LEU A 126 0.28 20.06 19.18
C LEU A 126 1.42 19.17 19.71
N GLY A 127 2.33 18.70 18.85
CA GLY A 127 3.47 17.89 19.28
C GLY A 127 4.40 18.63 20.25
N GLN A 128 4.59 19.94 20.07
CA GLN A 128 5.36 20.77 21.01
C GLN A 128 4.62 20.96 22.35
N GLU A 129 3.30 21.16 22.32
CA GLU A 129 2.44 21.29 23.51
C GLU A 129 2.41 20.00 24.34
N THR A 130 2.39 18.84 23.69
CA THR A 130 2.34 17.53 24.36
C THR A 130 3.72 16.96 24.68
N GLY A 131 4.79 17.56 24.13
CA GLY A 131 6.15 17.07 24.30
C GLY A 131 6.42 15.77 23.52
N ASP A 132 5.69 15.52 22.43
CA ASP A 132 5.81 14.31 21.61
C ASP A 132 6.79 14.53 20.45
N MET A 133 7.51 13.47 20.04
CA MET A 133 8.42 13.55 18.90
C MET A 133 7.65 13.61 17.58
N ILE A 134 8.10 14.47 16.67
CA ILE A 134 7.39 14.74 15.41
C ILE A 134 8.16 14.13 14.25
N GLN A 135 7.48 13.36 13.40
CA GLN A 135 7.99 12.88 12.12
C GLN A 135 7.17 13.42 10.95
N PHE A 136 7.85 13.69 9.84
CA PHE A 136 7.27 14.16 8.59
C PHE A 136 7.65 13.21 7.46
N TYR A 137 6.66 12.78 6.69
CA TYR A 137 6.86 11.98 5.49
C TYR A 137 6.66 12.88 4.28
N VAL A 138 7.76 13.21 3.60
CA VAL A 138 7.76 14.05 2.40
C VAL A 138 8.34 13.21 1.28
N ASP A 139 7.54 13.02 0.22
CA ASP A 139 7.85 12.08 -0.87
C ASP A 139 8.21 10.69 -0.31
N ASP A 140 9.37 10.14 -0.68
CA ASP A 140 9.85 8.83 -0.22
C ASP A 140 10.73 8.89 1.03
N LYS A 141 10.88 10.06 1.66
CA LYS A 141 11.79 10.32 2.79
C LYS A 141 11.05 10.60 4.09
N VAL A 142 11.72 10.24 5.19
CA VAL A 142 11.26 10.48 6.55
C VAL A 142 12.19 11.49 7.23
N TYR A 143 11.59 12.51 7.81
CA TYR A 143 12.27 13.55 8.57
C TYR A 143 11.76 13.54 10.01
N ALA A 144 12.63 13.78 10.97
CA ALA A 144 12.28 13.78 12.39
C ALA A 144 12.71 15.09 13.06
N LEU A 145 11.84 15.64 13.91
CA LEU A 145 12.12 16.82 14.74
C LEU A 145 12.08 16.38 16.21
N PRO A 146 13.23 15.94 16.78
CA PRO A 146 13.33 15.69 18.21
C PRO A 146 13.27 17.02 18.97
N LEU A 147 12.57 17.03 20.11
CA LEU A 147 12.35 18.23 20.93
C LEU A 147 13.24 18.25 22.18
N ASN A 148 13.85 17.11 22.50
CA ASN A 148 14.73 16.89 23.65
C ASN A 148 15.69 15.72 23.36
N GLU A 149 16.58 15.40 24.30
CA GLU A 149 17.56 14.31 24.15
C GLU A 149 16.92 12.92 24.12
N GLU A 150 15.85 12.69 24.88
CA GLU A 150 15.10 11.43 24.88
C GLU A 150 14.52 11.13 23.49
N HIS A 151 14.04 12.15 22.78
CA HIS A 151 13.55 12.01 21.41
C HIS A 151 14.66 11.61 20.44
N GLN A 152 15.92 12.02 20.66
CA GLN A 152 17.04 11.56 19.83
C GLN A 152 17.30 10.05 20.01
N VAL A 153 17.16 9.55 21.24
CA VAL A 153 17.24 8.11 21.54
C VAL A 153 16.06 7.37 20.90
N LEU A 154 14.85 7.92 21.05
CA LEU A 154 13.63 7.36 20.46
C LEU A 154 13.71 7.30 18.92
N MET A 155 14.18 8.37 18.27
CA MET A 155 14.40 8.42 16.83
C MET A 155 15.30 7.29 16.36
N LYS A 156 16.46 7.09 17.01
CA LYS A 156 17.40 6.02 16.69
C LYS A 156 16.78 4.63 16.91
N ARG A 157 16.10 4.43 18.05
CA ARG A 157 15.39 3.16 18.36
C ARG A 157 14.33 2.86 17.31
N TYR A 158 13.54 3.86 16.91
CA TYR A 158 12.49 3.69 15.92
C TYR A 158 13.04 3.43 14.51
N GLN A 159 14.14 4.07 14.14
CA GLN A 159 14.85 3.76 12.90
C GLN A 159 15.33 2.29 12.87
N VAL A 160 15.85 1.76 13.98
CA VAL A 160 16.23 0.34 14.07
C VAL A 160 15.01 -0.58 13.99
N LEU A 161 13.95 -0.27 14.75
CA LEU A 161 12.74 -1.08 14.80
C LEU A 161 12.03 -1.17 13.45
N THR A 162 11.98 -0.06 12.73
CA THR A 162 11.27 0.02 11.46
C THR A 162 12.17 -0.27 10.26
N GLY A 163 13.50 -0.21 10.42
CA GLY A 163 14.45 -0.27 9.30
C GLY A 163 14.49 1.00 8.44
N HIS A 164 13.85 2.10 8.86
CA HIS A 164 13.71 3.30 8.05
C HIS A 164 14.72 4.39 8.46
N PRO A 165 15.64 4.77 7.55
CA PRO A 165 16.49 5.93 7.77
C PRO A 165 15.65 7.20 7.94
N GLN A 166 16.00 8.00 8.94
CA GLN A 166 15.34 9.28 9.21
C GLN A 166 16.37 10.41 9.19
N THR A 167 16.01 11.52 8.56
CA THR A 167 16.83 12.74 8.57
C THR A 167 16.38 13.66 9.69
N GLN A 168 17.27 13.98 10.63
CA GLN A 168 16.96 14.91 11.70
C GLN A 168 16.87 16.35 11.17
N LEU A 169 15.77 17.02 11.51
CA LEU A 169 15.59 18.46 11.33
C LEU A 169 16.08 19.20 12.59
N ARG A 170 16.64 20.39 12.39
CA ARG A 170 17.00 21.33 13.46
C ARG A 170 15.85 22.27 13.78
N ASP A 171 15.13 22.70 12.75
CA ASP A 171 13.95 23.58 12.85
C ASP A 171 12.89 23.14 11.83
N VAL A 172 11.61 23.17 12.20
CA VAL A 172 10.48 22.90 11.30
C VAL A 172 10.49 23.78 10.04
N LYS A 173 11.11 24.97 10.09
CA LYS A 173 11.25 25.87 8.93
C LYS A 173 12.00 25.23 7.76
N GLU A 174 12.83 24.22 8.01
CA GLU A 174 13.51 23.45 6.96
C GLU A 174 12.52 22.75 6.01
N LEU A 175 11.29 22.48 6.46
CA LEU A 175 10.22 21.95 5.59
C LEU A 175 9.89 22.88 4.41
N LYS A 176 10.17 24.19 4.52
CA LYS A 176 9.95 25.14 3.41
C LYS A 176 10.80 24.80 2.18
N SER A 177 12.00 24.28 2.37
CA SER A 177 12.89 23.84 1.29
C SER A 177 12.74 22.36 0.95
N ILE A 178 12.29 21.54 1.90
CA ILE A 178 12.13 20.09 1.71
C ILE A 178 10.84 19.78 0.93
N GLY A 179 9.71 20.35 1.36
CA GLY A 179 8.41 20.04 0.78
C GLY A 179 7.32 19.86 1.84
N GLN A 180 6.10 19.62 1.35
CA GLN A 180 4.92 19.48 2.20
C GLN A 180 4.69 18.00 2.53
N PRO A 181 4.50 17.64 3.81
CA PRO A 181 4.35 16.25 4.20
C PRO A 181 3.02 15.65 3.75
N ALA A 182 3.05 14.42 3.24
CA ALA A 182 1.89 13.58 2.99
C ALA A 182 1.32 12.99 4.29
N LYS A 183 2.20 12.76 5.27
CA LYS A 183 1.86 12.24 6.59
C LYS A 183 2.71 12.91 7.66
N ILE A 184 2.10 13.22 8.80
CA ILE A 184 2.80 13.63 10.02
C ILE A 184 2.51 12.59 11.09
N LEU A 185 3.50 12.21 11.88
CA LEU A 185 3.37 11.22 12.93
C LEU A 185 3.90 11.82 14.23
N LEU A 186 3.09 11.77 15.28
CA LEU A 186 3.49 12.14 16.64
C LEU A 186 3.71 10.87 17.45
N LEU A 187 4.96 10.61 17.85
CA LEU A 187 5.32 9.45 18.67
C LEU A 187 5.16 9.82 20.14
N THR A 188 4.41 9.00 20.85
CA THR A 188 3.97 9.28 22.21
C THR A 188 3.91 8.02 23.07
N ASN A 189 3.96 8.20 24.38
CA ASN A 189 3.68 7.13 25.35
C ASN A 189 2.18 7.07 25.71
N ASP A 190 1.38 8.06 25.34
CA ASP A 190 -0.07 8.15 25.59
C ASP A 190 -0.83 8.41 24.28
N ALA A 191 -0.93 7.37 23.44
CA ALA A 191 -1.62 7.52 22.15
C ALA A 191 -3.13 7.72 22.29
N ASP A 192 -3.77 7.24 23.37
CA ASP A 192 -5.20 7.46 23.58
C ASP A 192 -5.50 8.91 23.95
N GLY A 193 -4.76 9.47 24.90
CA GLY A 193 -4.88 10.89 25.26
C GLY A 193 -4.47 11.82 24.12
N LEU A 194 -3.42 11.49 23.37
CA LEU A 194 -3.04 12.24 22.17
C LEU A 194 -4.12 12.14 21.08
N MET A 195 -4.69 10.96 20.86
CA MET A 195 -5.77 10.77 19.87
C MET A 195 -7.02 11.55 20.24
N GLU A 196 -7.36 11.66 21.53
CA GLU A 196 -8.48 12.49 21.99
C GLU A 196 -8.23 13.97 21.69
N LYS A 197 -7.05 14.50 22.07
CA LYS A 197 -6.64 15.89 21.76
C LYS A 197 -6.65 16.15 20.25
N ALA A 198 -6.12 15.21 19.46
CA ALA A 198 -6.08 15.28 18.01
C ALA A 198 -7.50 15.29 17.40
N LYS A 199 -8.40 14.43 17.88
CA LYS A 199 -9.81 14.40 17.44
C LYS A 199 -10.51 15.73 17.73
N ASN A 200 -10.32 16.28 18.93
CA ASN A 200 -10.93 17.55 19.32
C ASN A 200 -10.45 18.73 18.45
N ARG A 201 -9.16 18.77 18.09
CA ARG A 201 -8.58 19.87 17.31
C ARG A 201 -8.73 19.69 15.79
N PHE A 202 -8.71 18.45 15.30
CA PHE A 202 -8.55 18.13 13.89
C PHE A 202 -9.53 17.10 13.30
N GLY A 203 -10.42 16.49 14.08
CA GLY A 203 -11.25 15.37 13.59
C GLY A 203 -12.08 15.66 12.33
N ASN A 204 -12.49 16.92 12.14
CA ASN A 204 -13.21 17.36 10.94
C ASN A 204 -12.29 17.83 9.79
N LYS A 205 -10.99 18.01 10.06
CA LYS A 205 -10.02 18.64 9.15
C LYS A 205 -8.95 17.66 8.63
N LEU A 206 -8.64 16.61 9.38
CA LEU A 206 -7.64 15.60 9.05
C LEU A 206 -8.23 14.20 9.20
N HIS A 207 -7.60 13.24 8.54
CA HIS A 207 -7.77 11.83 8.85
C HIS A 207 -6.73 11.45 9.91
N LEU A 208 -7.19 10.83 11.00
CA LEU A 208 -6.37 10.51 12.17
C LEU A 208 -6.34 9.00 12.33
N VAL A 209 -5.13 8.44 12.44
CA VAL A 209 -4.94 7.00 12.66
C VAL A 209 -4.17 6.80 13.95
N ARG A 210 -4.69 5.94 14.83
CA ARG A 210 -3.97 5.51 16.03
C ARG A 210 -3.13 4.29 15.69
N GLY A 211 -1.81 4.40 15.83
CA GLY A 211 -0.85 3.34 15.58
C GLY A 211 -0.49 2.53 16.82
N SER A 212 -0.22 1.25 16.61
CA SER A 212 0.30 0.29 17.60
C SER A 212 0.97 -0.89 16.89
N PRO A 213 1.88 -1.65 17.54
CA PRO A 213 2.39 -1.53 18.92
C PRO A 213 3.54 -0.51 19.07
N GLU A 214 4.15 -0.44 20.27
CA GLU A 214 5.14 0.57 20.68
C GLU A 214 6.28 0.85 19.67
N PRO A 215 6.77 2.12 19.60
CA PRO A 215 6.22 3.29 20.29
C PRO A 215 4.82 3.62 19.76
N PHE A 216 3.91 4.03 20.64
CA PHE A 216 2.58 4.40 20.19
C PHE A 216 2.65 5.70 19.40
N PHE A 217 1.72 5.89 18.47
CA PHE A 217 1.68 7.10 17.68
C PHE A 217 0.29 7.47 17.20
N VAL A 218 0.14 8.74 16.84
CA VAL A 218 -0.99 9.24 16.07
C VAL A 218 -0.48 9.75 14.73
N GLU A 219 -1.04 9.22 13.65
CA GLU A 219 -0.81 9.68 12.29
C GLU A 219 -1.84 10.74 11.91
N PHE A 220 -1.37 11.77 11.22
CA PHE A 220 -2.14 12.89 10.70
C PHE A 220 -1.99 12.90 9.19
N LEU A 221 -3.11 12.66 8.51
CA LEU A 221 -3.22 12.57 7.05
C LEU A 221 -4.25 13.59 6.56
N GLN A 222 -4.16 13.95 5.29
CA GLN A 222 -5.17 14.80 4.65
C GLN A 222 -6.57 14.18 4.76
N LYS A 223 -7.61 15.01 4.98
CA LYS A 223 -8.98 14.50 5.13
C LYS A 223 -9.42 13.72 3.88
N GLY A 224 -10.02 12.55 4.11
CA GLY A 224 -10.51 11.67 3.04
C GLY A 224 -9.44 10.77 2.40
N VAL A 225 -8.18 10.90 2.81
CA VAL A 225 -7.14 9.93 2.45
C VAL A 225 -7.36 8.62 3.20
N CYS A 226 -7.46 7.54 2.44
CA CYS A 226 -7.35 6.16 2.89
C CYS A 226 -6.87 5.29 1.72
N LYS A 227 -6.51 4.03 1.96
CA LYS A 227 -6.06 3.11 0.90
C LYS A 227 -7.09 2.96 -0.21
N GLY A 228 -8.39 2.96 0.12
CA GLY A 228 -9.47 2.87 -0.85
C GLY A 228 -9.54 4.07 -1.80
N THR A 229 -9.46 5.30 -1.29
CA THR A 229 -9.46 6.50 -2.15
C THR A 229 -8.14 6.63 -2.92
N GLY A 230 -7.03 6.23 -2.31
CA GLY A 230 -5.72 6.14 -2.96
C GLY A 230 -5.69 5.12 -4.11
N LEU A 231 -6.31 3.95 -3.94
CA LEU A 231 -6.44 2.94 -5.01
C LEU A 231 -7.17 3.50 -6.22
N LEU A 232 -8.29 4.20 -6.02
CA LEU A 232 -9.06 4.80 -7.11
C LEU A 232 -8.27 5.88 -7.86
N LYS A 233 -7.50 6.71 -7.13
CA LYS A 233 -6.59 7.69 -7.75
C LYS A 233 -5.48 7.01 -8.54
N LEU A 234 -4.89 5.94 -7.98
CA LEU A 234 -3.88 5.15 -8.67
C LEU A 234 -4.44 4.57 -9.97
N CYS A 235 -5.64 4.00 -9.92
CA CYS A 235 -6.35 3.49 -11.09
C CYS A 235 -6.54 4.57 -12.17
N GLN A 236 -6.90 5.79 -11.78
CA GLN A 236 -7.06 6.91 -12.71
C GLN A 236 -5.75 7.30 -13.39
N VAL A 237 -4.65 7.39 -12.65
CA VAL A 237 -3.33 7.79 -13.19
C VAL A 237 -2.76 6.70 -14.09
N GLU A 238 -2.86 5.45 -13.67
CA GLU A 238 -2.34 4.28 -14.40
C GLU A 238 -3.31 3.73 -15.46
N LYS A 239 -4.50 4.32 -15.58
CA LYS A 239 -5.57 3.88 -16.50
C LYS A 239 -5.99 2.43 -16.30
N ILE A 240 -6.05 1.98 -15.05
CA ILE A 240 -6.52 0.65 -14.64
C ILE A 240 -8.00 0.75 -14.33
N ASP A 241 -8.81 -0.19 -14.81
CA ASP A 241 -10.22 -0.30 -14.40
C ASP A 241 -10.29 -0.92 -12.99
N PRO A 242 -10.81 -0.22 -11.96
CA PRO A 242 -10.97 -0.78 -10.62
C PRO A 242 -11.73 -2.10 -10.60
N SER A 243 -12.68 -2.30 -11.52
CA SER A 243 -13.48 -3.55 -11.60
C SER A 243 -12.66 -4.78 -12.00
N SER A 244 -11.46 -4.56 -12.57
CA SER A 244 -10.52 -5.62 -12.96
C SER A 244 -9.50 -5.98 -11.86
N ILE A 245 -9.60 -5.36 -10.67
CA ILE A 245 -8.66 -5.52 -9.57
C ILE A 245 -9.17 -6.54 -8.56
N VAL A 246 -8.28 -7.45 -8.14
CA VAL A 246 -8.41 -8.22 -6.91
C VAL A 246 -7.58 -7.55 -5.82
N ALA A 247 -8.19 -7.20 -4.69
CA ALA A 247 -7.47 -6.63 -3.55
C ALA A 247 -7.40 -7.61 -2.39
N PHE A 248 -6.26 -7.69 -1.71
CA PHE A 248 -6.06 -8.48 -0.50
C PHE A 248 -5.73 -7.57 0.68
N GLY A 249 -6.37 -7.78 1.83
CA GLY A 249 -6.18 -6.97 3.03
C GLY A 249 -6.62 -7.65 4.31
N ASP A 250 -6.25 -7.07 5.46
CA ASP A 250 -6.59 -7.62 6.78
C ASP A 250 -6.92 -6.56 7.84
N GLY A 251 -6.33 -5.36 7.72
CA GLY A 251 -6.41 -4.29 8.70
C GLY A 251 -7.64 -3.39 8.57
N ASP A 252 -7.86 -2.53 9.56
CA ASP A 252 -8.96 -1.55 9.55
C ASP A 252 -8.85 -0.57 8.37
N ASN A 253 -7.63 -0.24 7.95
CA ASN A 253 -7.32 0.61 6.80
C ASN A 253 -7.58 -0.06 5.44
N ASP A 254 -7.96 -1.34 5.41
CA ASP A 254 -8.25 -2.09 4.19
C ASP A 254 -9.75 -2.16 3.87
N MET A 255 -10.65 -1.70 4.74
CA MET A 255 -12.09 -1.77 4.51
C MET A 255 -12.50 -1.15 3.16
N GLU A 256 -12.20 0.14 2.94
CA GLU A 256 -12.52 0.82 1.68
C GLU A 256 -11.62 0.35 0.53
N PHE A 257 -10.42 -0.17 0.82
CA PHE A 257 -9.51 -0.74 -0.16
C PHE A 257 -10.11 -1.98 -0.83
N LEU A 258 -10.64 -2.91 -0.03
CA LEU A 258 -11.33 -4.10 -0.51
C LEU A 258 -12.63 -3.74 -1.24
N GLN A 259 -13.41 -2.78 -0.72
CA GLN A 259 -14.69 -2.38 -1.33
C GLN A 259 -14.57 -1.69 -2.69
N ASN A 260 -13.46 -1.00 -2.91
CA ASN A 260 -13.25 -0.22 -4.13
C ASN A 260 -12.62 -1.05 -5.25
N ALA A 261 -12.10 -2.24 -4.95
CA ALA A 261 -11.65 -3.20 -5.95
C ALA A 261 -12.85 -3.92 -6.60
N GLY A 262 -12.62 -4.54 -7.75
CA GLY A 262 -13.59 -5.41 -8.41
C GLY A 262 -13.92 -6.65 -7.58
N PHE A 263 -12.93 -7.14 -6.83
CA PHE A 263 -13.09 -8.25 -5.89
C PHE A 263 -12.18 -8.06 -4.67
N GLY A 264 -12.78 -7.79 -3.52
CA GLY A 264 -12.06 -7.64 -2.26
C GLY A 264 -11.95 -8.95 -1.48
N ILE A 265 -10.74 -9.32 -1.07
CA ILE A 265 -10.45 -10.54 -0.32
C ILE A 265 -9.86 -10.17 1.04
N ALA A 266 -10.55 -10.55 2.12
CA ALA A 266 -10.03 -10.45 3.46
C ALA A 266 -9.29 -11.73 3.86
N MET A 267 -8.14 -11.57 4.53
CA MET A 267 -7.41 -12.70 5.14
C MET A 267 -8.20 -13.32 6.30
N LYS A 268 -7.91 -14.57 6.68
CA LYS A 268 -8.55 -15.18 7.86
C LYS A 268 -8.28 -14.41 9.16
N ASN A 269 -7.06 -13.89 9.31
CA ASN A 269 -6.64 -13.08 10.44
C ASN A 269 -7.12 -11.62 10.37
N ALA A 270 -7.88 -11.25 9.34
CA ALA A 270 -8.41 -9.90 9.20
C ALA A 270 -9.33 -9.51 10.37
N ARG A 271 -9.42 -8.21 10.62
CA ARG A 271 -10.40 -7.62 11.53
C ARG A 271 -11.81 -7.92 11.03
N GLU A 272 -12.76 -8.10 11.94
CA GLU A 272 -14.15 -8.41 11.58
C GLU A 272 -14.77 -7.32 10.69
N VAL A 273 -14.47 -6.04 11.00
CA VAL A 273 -14.92 -4.90 10.18
C VAL A 273 -14.42 -4.98 8.73
N THR A 274 -13.24 -5.55 8.50
CA THR A 274 -12.64 -5.75 7.17
C THR A 274 -13.24 -6.96 6.46
N LYS A 275 -13.46 -8.07 7.19
CA LYS A 275 -14.18 -9.25 6.67
C LYS A 275 -15.59 -8.90 6.19
N ASP A 276 -16.31 -8.09 6.95
CA ASP A 276 -17.67 -7.63 6.63
C ASP A 276 -17.74 -6.81 5.32
N LYS A 277 -16.61 -6.22 4.92
CA LYS A 277 -16.50 -5.39 3.72
C LYS A 277 -15.98 -6.14 2.50
N ALA A 278 -15.40 -7.32 2.69
CA ALA A 278 -14.84 -8.14 1.61
C ALA A 278 -15.91 -8.91 0.84
N ASP A 279 -15.62 -9.27 -0.41
CA ASP A 279 -16.43 -10.18 -1.20
C ASP A 279 -16.17 -11.64 -0.81
N MET A 280 -14.98 -11.92 -0.29
CA MET A 280 -14.55 -13.24 0.19
C MET A 280 -13.64 -13.13 1.41
N VAL A 281 -13.77 -14.07 2.33
CA VAL A 281 -12.85 -14.27 3.45
C VAL A 281 -12.10 -15.58 3.24
N LEU A 282 -10.77 -15.54 3.25
CA LEU A 282 -9.97 -16.75 3.08
C LEU A 282 -10.04 -17.66 4.31
N PRO A 283 -9.95 -18.99 4.12
CA PRO A 283 -9.80 -19.93 5.23
C PRO A 283 -8.36 -19.99 5.78
N TYR A 284 -7.44 -19.18 5.24
CA TYR A 284 -6.02 -19.15 5.57
C TYR A 284 -5.58 -17.78 6.08
N THR A 285 -4.68 -17.77 7.06
CA THR A 285 -4.02 -16.55 7.54
C THR A 285 -2.83 -16.19 6.65
N ASN A 286 -2.23 -15.02 6.89
CA ASN A 286 -0.95 -14.62 6.30
C ASN A 286 0.20 -15.61 6.62
N ASP A 287 0.25 -16.17 7.82
CA ASP A 287 1.21 -17.22 8.20
C ASP A 287 0.98 -18.56 7.49
N GLN A 288 -0.19 -18.73 6.85
CA GLN A 288 -0.57 -19.94 6.12
C GLN A 288 -0.51 -19.74 4.59
N ASP A 289 0.17 -18.69 4.13
CA ASP A 289 0.33 -18.35 2.71
C ASP A 289 -1.00 -18.05 2.00
N GLY A 290 -1.95 -17.42 2.70
CA GLY A 290 -3.31 -17.20 2.16
C GLY A 290 -3.32 -16.48 0.80
N VAL A 291 -2.49 -15.45 0.63
CA VAL A 291 -2.34 -14.72 -0.65
C VAL A 291 -1.86 -15.66 -1.76
N GLY A 292 -0.76 -16.38 -1.54
CA GLY A 292 -0.18 -17.27 -2.55
C GLY A 292 -1.14 -18.39 -2.98
N ARG A 293 -1.81 -19.02 -2.00
CA ARG A 293 -2.84 -20.04 -2.27
C ARG A 293 -3.96 -19.50 -3.15
N GLN A 294 -4.49 -18.34 -2.80
CA GLN A 294 -5.60 -17.77 -3.55
C GLN A 294 -5.19 -17.34 -4.96
N ILE A 295 -3.98 -16.77 -5.14
CA ILE A 295 -3.45 -16.45 -6.47
C ILE A 295 -3.34 -17.71 -7.32
N GLU A 296 -2.80 -18.81 -6.78
CA GLU A 296 -2.69 -20.10 -7.48
C GLU A 296 -4.07 -20.63 -7.90
N ASP A 297 -5.05 -20.59 -7.00
CA ASP A 297 -6.43 -21.03 -7.27
C ASP A 297 -7.05 -20.18 -8.40
N MET A 298 -6.92 -18.85 -8.34
CA MET A 298 -7.47 -17.95 -9.37
C MET A 298 -6.79 -18.11 -10.73
N LEU A 299 -5.49 -18.39 -10.76
CA LEU A 299 -4.76 -18.72 -11.99
C LEU A 299 -5.20 -20.07 -12.58
N SER A 300 -5.42 -21.08 -11.74
CA SER A 300 -5.91 -22.41 -12.14
C SER A 300 -7.34 -22.35 -12.69
N GLU A 301 -8.18 -21.56 -12.04
CA GLU A 301 -9.55 -21.29 -12.47
C GLU A 301 -9.63 -20.35 -13.68
N GLY A 302 -8.55 -19.67 -14.05
CA GLY A 302 -8.57 -18.68 -15.13
C GLY A 302 -9.45 -17.46 -14.84
N SER A 303 -9.69 -17.14 -13.57
CA SER A 303 -10.32 -15.90 -13.13
C SER A 303 -9.31 -14.74 -13.06
N LEU A 304 -8.01 -15.05 -13.03
CA LEU A 304 -6.93 -14.09 -13.09
C LEU A 304 -6.13 -14.28 -14.40
N VAL A 305 -6.19 -13.29 -15.30
CA VAL A 305 -5.66 -13.39 -16.66
C VAL A 305 -4.88 -12.13 -17.01
N GLY A 306 -3.69 -12.29 -17.55
CA GLY A 306 -2.86 -11.16 -17.95
C GLY A 306 -3.44 -10.32 -19.07
N CYS A 307 -2.89 -9.11 -19.21
CA CYS A 307 -3.30 -8.16 -20.25
C CYS A 307 -2.98 -8.67 -21.68
N ASP A 308 -1.91 -9.46 -21.84
CA ASP A 308 -1.42 -9.90 -23.15
C ASP A 308 -2.16 -11.14 -23.71
N ASN A 309 -2.89 -11.86 -22.86
CA ASN A 309 -3.47 -13.17 -23.20
C ASN A 309 -4.78 -13.11 -24.03
N LEU A 310 -5.22 -11.92 -24.46
CA LEU A 310 -6.43 -11.77 -25.28
C LEU A 310 -6.19 -11.29 -26.72
N ASP A 311 -4.96 -10.90 -27.07
CA ASP A 311 -4.61 -10.52 -28.44
C ASP A 311 -4.23 -11.71 -29.34
N ASN A 312 -4.25 -12.94 -28.84
CA ASN A 312 -4.01 -14.15 -29.63
C ASN A 312 -5.15 -14.50 -30.62
N GLY A 313 -6.02 -13.53 -30.94
CA GLY A 313 -6.90 -13.54 -32.10
C GLY A 313 -6.27 -12.96 -33.38
N HIS A 314 -5.10 -12.30 -33.31
CA HIS A 314 -4.43 -11.78 -34.50
C HIS A 314 -2.91 -12.01 -34.50
N SER A 315 -2.51 -13.01 -35.29
CA SER A 315 -1.23 -13.16 -36.00
C SER A 315 0.08 -12.78 -35.28
N LEU A 316 0.78 -13.83 -34.88
CA LEU A 316 2.21 -13.92 -34.57
C LEU A 316 3.10 -13.24 -35.62
N GLU A 317 3.98 -12.33 -35.18
CA GLU A 317 5.37 -12.22 -35.66
C GLU A 317 6.22 -11.57 -34.55
N VAL A 318 6.66 -12.38 -33.59
CA VAL A 318 7.70 -11.97 -32.62
C VAL A 318 9.06 -12.30 -33.21
N SER A 319 9.78 -11.26 -33.64
CA SER A 319 11.16 -11.38 -34.08
C SER A 319 12.05 -11.80 -32.90
N LYS A 320 12.63 -13.00 -33.01
CA LYS A 320 13.77 -13.43 -32.20
C LYS A 320 14.98 -12.57 -32.54
N ARG A 321 15.66 -12.01 -31.53
CA ARG A 321 17.13 -11.85 -31.54
C ARG A 321 17.66 -11.63 -30.13
N THR A 322 18.01 -12.76 -29.51
CA THR A 322 19.09 -12.89 -28.55
C THR A 322 20.43 -12.77 -29.29
N GLU A 323 21.24 -11.79 -28.94
CA GLU A 323 22.69 -11.79 -29.24
C GLU A 323 23.45 -11.57 -27.93
N PHE A 324 23.66 -12.68 -27.22
CA PHE A 324 24.73 -12.85 -26.25
C PHE A 324 25.65 -13.90 -26.89
N GLU A 325 26.77 -13.47 -27.46
CA GLU A 325 28.00 -14.23 -27.73
C GLU A 325 28.81 -13.53 -28.83
N HIS A 326 29.85 -12.78 -28.45
CA HIS A 326 31.18 -12.79 -29.10
C HIS A 326 32.08 -11.72 -28.43
N LYS A 327 32.73 -12.13 -27.34
CA LYS A 327 34.00 -11.54 -26.92
C LYS A 327 35.00 -12.69 -26.90
N THR A 328 35.82 -12.81 -27.94
CA THR A 328 37.26 -13.16 -27.93
C THR A 328 37.76 -13.14 -29.38
N ALA A 329 38.96 -12.59 -29.59
CA ALA A 329 39.73 -12.46 -30.84
C ALA A 329 39.36 -11.21 -31.69
N MET A 330 40.23 -10.24 -31.97
CA MET A 330 41.68 -10.19 -31.94
C MET A 330 42.18 -8.77 -31.61
N MET A 331 43.19 -8.68 -30.73
CA MET A 331 44.29 -7.75 -30.96
C MET A 331 45.09 -8.30 -32.14
N LYS A 332 44.93 -7.64 -33.29
CA LYS A 332 45.99 -7.26 -34.23
C LYS A 332 45.45 -6.17 -35.13
#